data_AF-A0A2J0Q7F4-F1
#
_entry.id   AF-A0A2J0Q7F4-F1
#
_cell.length_a   1.000
_cell.length_b   1.000
_cell.length_c   1.000
_cell.angle_alpha   90.00
_cell.angle_beta   90.00
_cell.angle_gamma   90.00
#
_symmetry.space_group_name_H-M   'P 1'
#
loop_
_entity.id
_entity.type
_entity.pdbx_description
1 polymer ?
#
loop_
_entity_poly.entity_id
_entity_poly.type
_entity_poly.pdbx_seq_one_letter_code
_entity_poly.pdbx_strand_id
1 'polypeptide(L)'
;MPEKTEGGFCWHQSEFTPFGWCPDFEKRLKNIKETAPQDICNRLIVLFKPVRGQIPEEVVRAKQLHLEAMQAYHKAREADEEAIQTHKGSITTHNMTWKAYQEAPPENKEILKQKYEKSKNDCFDAKERQQQTQQAHNKASKICIESVRNYKKVLAKHIETIEALHRKECPECPWNGRAIFSEVV
;
A
#
# COMPACT_ATOMS: atom_id res chain seq x y z
N MET A 1 -27.71 -7.40 10.16
CA MET A 1 -26.64 -7.69 9.20
C MET A 1 -25.34 -7.52 9.94
N PRO A 2 -24.50 -8.55 10.15
CA PRO A 2 -23.25 -8.32 10.87
C PRO A 2 -22.38 -7.37 10.04
N GLU A 3 -21.88 -6.36 10.74
CA GLU A 3 -21.09 -5.22 10.27
C GLU A 3 -19.84 -5.67 9.51
N LYS A 4 -19.32 -4.79 8.65
CA LYS A 4 -18.04 -4.97 7.94
C LYS A 4 -17.02 -5.56 8.91
N THR A 5 -16.56 -6.77 8.63
CA THR A 5 -15.52 -7.41 9.44
C THR A 5 -14.29 -6.53 9.36
N GLU A 6 -14.01 -5.81 10.45
CA GLU A 6 -12.71 -5.20 10.68
C GLU A 6 -11.67 -6.31 10.48
N GLY A 7 -10.60 -6.02 9.72
CA GLY A 7 -9.57 -7.01 9.43
C GLY A 7 -9.03 -7.66 10.72
N GLY A 8 -8.39 -8.81 10.58
CA GLY A 8 -7.90 -9.55 11.75
C GLY A 8 -6.66 -10.36 11.45
N PHE A 9 -6.04 -10.88 12.51
CA PHE A 9 -4.96 -11.85 12.34
C PHE A 9 -5.51 -13.19 11.86
N CYS A 10 -4.78 -13.83 10.95
CA CYS A 10 -5.11 -15.14 10.42
C CYS A 10 -3.86 -16.03 10.42
N TRP A 11 -4.08 -17.32 10.60
CA TRP A 11 -3.08 -18.34 10.32
C TRP A 11 -3.04 -18.62 8.81
N HIS A 12 -1.85 -18.93 8.29
CA HIS A 12 -1.64 -19.44 6.93
C HIS A 12 -2.20 -18.56 5.81
N GLN A 13 -1.95 -17.25 5.89
CA GLN A 13 -2.39 -16.29 4.88
C GLN A 13 -1.83 -16.61 3.48
N SER A 14 -0.66 -17.23 3.41
CA SER A 14 -0.04 -17.79 2.22
C SER A 14 0.80 -19.01 2.60
N GLU A 15 1.34 -19.72 1.60
CA GLU A 15 2.25 -20.85 1.81
C GLU A 15 3.55 -20.48 2.57
N PHE A 16 3.92 -19.20 2.60
CA PHE A 16 5.13 -18.68 3.26
C PHE A 16 4.81 -17.76 4.45
N THR A 17 3.53 -17.55 4.78
CA THR A 17 3.11 -16.61 5.81
C THR A 17 2.21 -17.33 6.81
N PRO A 18 2.78 -17.95 7.86
CA PRO A 18 2.02 -18.72 8.83
C PRO A 18 1.14 -17.83 9.70
N PHE A 19 1.47 -16.55 9.86
CA PHE A 19 0.73 -15.58 10.67
C PHE A 19 0.77 -14.21 9.98
N GLY A 20 -0.39 -13.58 9.82
CA GLY A 20 -0.47 -12.29 9.15
C GLY A 20 -1.81 -11.60 9.36
N TRP A 21 -1.84 -10.29 9.11
CA TRP A 21 -3.07 -9.52 9.11
C TRP A 21 -3.80 -9.68 7.78
N CYS A 22 -5.07 -10.04 7.85
CA CYS A 22 -5.97 -10.15 6.71
C CYS A 22 -7.04 -9.05 6.79
N PRO A 23 -7.01 -8.05 5.89
CA PRO A 23 -8.02 -6.98 5.86
C PRO A 23 -9.44 -7.49 5.57
N ASP A 24 -9.55 -8.55 4.76
CA ASP A 24 -10.81 -9.14 4.34
C ASP A 24 -10.60 -10.64 4.14
N PHE A 25 -11.11 -11.42 5.10
CA PHE A 25 -10.95 -12.87 5.14
C PHE A 25 -11.62 -13.56 3.96
N GLU A 26 -12.87 -13.17 3.65
CA GLU A 26 -13.67 -13.78 2.57
C GLU A 26 -13.08 -13.45 1.20
N LYS A 27 -12.66 -12.20 0.98
CA LYS A 27 -11.96 -11.82 -0.25
C LYS A 27 -10.64 -12.57 -0.41
N ARG A 28 -9.91 -12.81 0.68
CA ARG A 28 -8.67 -13.61 0.63
C ARG A 28 -8.98 -15.06 0.29
N LEU A 29 -9.99 -15.67 0.90
CA LEU A 29 -10.45 -17.03 0.58
C LEU A 29 -10.84 -17.16 -0.89
N LYS A 30 -11.64 -16.21 -1.41
CA LYS A 30 -12.02 -16.16 -2.82
C LYS A 30 -10.79 -16.09 -3.73
N ASN A 31 -9.84 -15.21 -3.41
CA ASN A 31 -8.61 -15.07 -4.18
C ASN A 31 -7.78 -16.37 -4.19
N ILE A 32 -7.64 -17.05 -3.05
CA ILE A 32 -6.96 -18.37 -2.98
C ILE A 32 -7.63 -19.36 -3.94
N LYS A 33 -8.97 -19.42 -3.95
CA LYS A 33 -9.74 -20.30 -4.86
C LYS A 33 -9.54 -19.99 -6.33
N GLU A 34 -9.37 -18.72 -6.68
CA GLU A 34 -9.29 -18.25 -8.07
C GLU A 34 -7.88 -18.31 -8.66
N THR A 35 -6.84 -18.23 -7.82
CA THR A 35 -5.46 -17.97 -8.29
C THR A 35 -4.43 -19.03 -7.91
N ALA A 36 -4.65 -19.82 -6.86
CA ALA A 36 -3.69 -20.84 -6.46
C ALA A 36 -3.85 -22.12 -7.29
N PRO A 37 -2.75 -22.84 -7.61
CA PRO A 37 -2.81 -24.20 -8.15
C PRO A 37 -3.73 -25.09 -7.29
N GLN A 38 -4.47 -26.01 -7.91
CA GLN A 38 -5.57 -26.73 -7.25
C GLN A 38 -5.12 -27.50 -5.99
N ASP A 39 -3.94 -28.11 -6.03
CA ASP A 39 -3.32 -28.84 -4.93
C ASP A 39 -2.95 -27.91 -3.75
N ILE A 40 -2.39 -26.73 -4.06
CA ILE A 40 -2.07 -25.69 -3.08
C ILE A 40 -3.37 -25.09 -2.49
N CYS A 41 -4.34 -24.79 -3.35
CA CYS A 41 -5.63 -24.23 -3.00
C CYS A 41 -6.38 -25.09 -1.98
N ASN A 42 -6.51 -26.39 -2.26
CA ASN A 42 -7.19 -27.34 -1.38
C ASN A 42 -6.58 -27.36 0.02
N ARG A 43 -5.24 -27.30 0.12
CA ARG A 43 -4.53 -27.33 1.40
C ARG A 43 -4.59 -25.98 2.12
N LEU A 44 -4.40 -24.87 1.40
CA LEU A 44 -4.44 -23.53 1.98
C LEU A 44 -5.81 -23.18 2.54
N ILE A 45 -6.91 -23.56 1.87
CA ILE A 45 -8.26 -23.25 2.36
C ILE A 45 -8.55 -23.91 3.71
N VAL A 46 -8.05 -25.13 3.92
CA VAL A 46 -8.22 -25.85 5.20
C VAL A 46 -7.39 -25.19 6.31
N LEU A 47 -6.20 -24.68 5.98
CA LEU A 47 -5.29 -24.09 6.95
C LEU A 47 -5.56 -22.59 7.22
N PHE A 48 -6.07 -21.85 6.24
CA PHE A 48 -6.33 -20.43 6.33
C PHE A 48 -7.54 -20.17 7.23
N LYS A 49 -7.29 -19.66 8.43
CA LYS A 49 -8.33 -19.45 9.45
C LYS A 49 -8.03 -18.20 10.30
N PRO A 50 -9.06 -17.51 10.81
CA PRO A 50 -8.86 -16.42 11.76
C PRO A 50 -8.21 -16.94 13.05
N VAL A 51 -7.35 -16.13 13.67
CA VAL A 51 -6.83 -16.45 15.00
C VAL A 51 -7.95 -16.29 16.02
N ARG A 52 -8.15 -17.29 16.87
CA ARG A 52 -9.24 -17.30 17.86
C ARG A 52 -8.78 -16.86 19.25
N GLY A 53 -7.54 -17.12 19.60
CA GLY A 53 -6.95 -16.77 20.87
C GLY A 53 -6.47 -15.32 20.93
N GLN A 54 -6.08 -14.92 22.13
CA GLN A 54 -5.63 -13.56 22.40
C GLN A 54 -4.22 -13.35 21.84
N ILE A 55 -4.11 -12.49 20.82
CA ILE A 55 -2.84 -11.96 20.35
C ILE A 55 -2.32 -10.94 21.36
N PRO A 56 -1.01 -10.90 21.65
CA PRO A 56 -0.44 -9.88 22.52
C PRO A 56 -0.81 -8.47 22.06
N GLU A 57 -1.34 -7.65 22.97
CA GLU A 57 -1.86 -6.31 22.65
C GLU A 57 -0.81 -5.41 21.97
N GLU A 58 0.46 -5.56 22.33
CA GLU A 58 1.57 -4.84 21.72
C GLU A 58 1.68 -5.14 20.21
N VAL A 59 1.47 -6.40 19.81
CA VAL A 59 1.49 -6.85 18.41
C VAL A 59 0.30 -6.26 17.66
N VAL A 60 -0.90 -6.29 18.25
CA VAL A 60 -2.11 -5.69 17.67
C VAL A 60 -1.90 -4.20 17.44
N ARG A 61 -1.43 -3.47 18.46
CA ARG A 61 -1.19 -2.02 18.38
C ARG A 61 -0.12 -1.68 17.34
N ALA A 62 0.99 -2.41 17.31
CA ALA A 62 2.05 -2.18 16.34
C ALA A 62 1.58 -2.43 14.90
N LYS A 63 0.73 -3.44 14.69
CA LYS A 63 0.12 -3.69 13.38
C LYS A 63 -0.84 -2.57 12.98
N GLN A 64 -1.69 -2.10 13.89
CA GLN A 64 -2.63 -1.02 13.63
C GLN A 64 -1.92 0.28 13.22
N LEU A 65 -0.88 0.68 13.96
CA LEU A 65 -0.03 1.83 13.61
C LEU A 65 0.60 1.67 12.22
N HIS A 66 1.01 0.46 11.86
CA HIS A 66 1.55 0.20 10.54
C HIS A 66 0.49 0.31 9.42
N LEU A 67 -0.76 -0.14 9.66
CA LEU A 67 -1.86 0.02 8.71
C LEU A 67 -2.21 1.49 8.48
N GLU A 68 -2.25 2.29 9.54
CA GLU A 68 -2.48 3.74 9.47
C GLU A 68 -1.36 4.44 8.68
N ALA A 69 -0.10 4.11 8.97
CA ALA A 69 1.04 4.64 8.24
C ALA A 69 1.02 4.24 6.75
N MET A 70 0.61 3.01 6.44
CA MET A 70 0.47 2.54 5.07
C MET A 70 -0.64 3.28 4.33
N GLN A 71 -1.78 3.52 4.98
CA GLN A 71 -2.87 4.30 4.39
C GLN A 71 -2.45 5.75 4.13
N ALA A 72 -1.74 6.38 5.07
CA ALA A 72 -1.21 7.72 4.88
C ALA A 72 -0.19 7.78 3.73
N TYR A 73 0.68 6.78 3.62
CA TYR A 73 1.62 6.63 2.50
C TYR A 73 0.89 6.54 1.15
N HIS A 74 -0.14 5.69 1.03
CA HIS A 74 -0.88 5.55 -0.22
C HIS A 74 -1.57 6.85 -0.64
N LYS A 75 -2.22 7.55 0.29
CA LYS A 75 -2.84 8.86 0.02
C LYS A 75 -1.82 9.90 -0.44
N ALA A 76 -0.66 9.94 0.22
CA ALA A 76 0.39 10.88 -0.15
C ALA A 76 1.00 10.57 -1.53
N ARG A 77 1.14 9.28 -1.87
CA ARG A 77 1.61 8.85 -3.18
C ARG A 77 0.62 9.22 -4.30
N GLU A 78 -0.67 8.99 -4.08
CA GLU A 78 -1.73 9.37 -5.04
C GLU A 78 -1.73 10.88 -5.31
N ALA A 79 -1.68 11.71 -4.27
CA ALA A 79 -1.59 13.16 -4.42
C ALA A 79 -0.30 13.61 -5.17
N ASP A 80 0.82 12.93 -4.94
CA ASP A 80 2.08 13.19 -5.64
C ASP A 80 1.99 12.80 -7.13
N GLU A 81 1.40 11.65 -7.44
CA GLU A 81 1.13 11.21 -8.81
C GLU A 81 0.22 12.21 -9.55
N GLU A 82 -0.85 12.70 -8.92
CA GLU A 82 -1.73 13.74 -9.49
C GLU A 82 -1.00 15.07 -9.74
N ALA A 83 -0.16 15.51 -8.80
CA ALA A 83 0.62 16.73 -8.95
C ALA A 83 1.65 16.61 -10.08
N ILE A 84 2.28 15.44 -10.23
CA ILE A 84 3.17 15.13 -11.37
C ILE A 84 2.42 15.26 -12.70
N GLN A 85 1.21 14.69 -12.81
CA GLN A 85 0.43 14.77 -14.04
C GLN A 85 -0.01 16.21 -14.34
N THR A 86 -0.43 16.95 -13.31
CA THR A 86 -0.78 18.36 -13.45
C THR A 86 0.39 19.18 -13.97
N HIS A 87 1.58 19.01 -13.39
CA HIS A 87 2.78 19.73 -13.84
C HIS A 87 3.17 19.37 -15.28
N LYS A 88 3.09 18.10 -15.68
CA LYS A 88 3.30 17.68 -17.08
C LYS A 88 2.31 18.36 -18.04
N GLY A 89 1.04 18.46 -17.65
CA GLY A 89 0.02 19.18 -18.42
C GLY A 89 0.33 20.67 -18.56
N SER A 90 0.75 21.32 -17.46
CA SER A 90 1.14 22.73 -17.48
C SER A 90 2.37 22.99 -18.36
N ILE A 91 3.39 22.12 -18.33
CA ILE A 91 4.56 22.20 -19.22
C ILE A 91 4.12 22.13 -20.69
N THR A 92 3.23 21.18 -21.01
CA THR A 92 2.73 21.01 -22.39
C THR A 92 2.01 22.28 -22.85
N THR A 93 1.16 22.85 -21.99
CA THR A 93 0.41 24.07 -22.29
C THR A 93 1.35 25.26 -22.46
N HIS A 94 2.34 25.42 -21.57
CA HIS A 94 3.39 26.43 -21.65
C HIS A 94 4.16 26.36 -22.96
N ASN A 95 4.56 25.16 -23.39
CA ASN A 95 5.28 24.99 -24.66
C ASN A 95 4.41 25.36 -25.87
N MET A 96 3.12 25.01 -25.84
CA MET A 96 2.17 25.36 -26.91
C MET A 96 1.92 26.86 -27.00
N THR A 97 1.69 27.54 -25.87
CA THR A 97 1.45 28.99 -25.83
C THR A 97 2.71 29.77 -26.19
N TRP A 98 3.88 29.29 -25.78
CA TRP A 98 5.17 29.85 -26.18
C TRP A 98 5.35 29.80 -27.69
N LYS A 99 5.15 28.63 -28.30
CA LYS A 99 5.25 28.45 -29.76
C LYS A 99 4.25 29.37 -30.48
N ALA A 100 3.00 29.41 -30.04
CA ALA A 100 1.99 30.28 -30.63
C ALA A 100 2.36 31.76 -30.54
N TYR A 101 2.91 32.21 -29.41
CA TYR A 101 3.42 33.58 -29.25
C TYR A 101 4.61 33.89 -30.16
N GLN A 102 5.53 32.95 -30.35
CA GLN A 102 6.68 33.11 -31.26
C GLN A 102 6.24 33.25 -32.73
N GLU A 103 5.26 32.45 -33.14
CA GLU A 103 4.75 32.40 -34.52
C GLU A 103 3.66 33.46 -34.80
N ALA A 104 3.28 34.26 -33.79
CA ALA A 104 2.18 35.22 -33.89
C ALA A 104 2.49 36.42 -34.81
N PRO A 105 1.54 36.83 -35.67
CA PRO A 105 1.63 38.11 -36.33
C PRO A 105 1.43 39.27 -35.32
N PRO A 106 1.90 40.50 -35.62
CA PRO A 106 1.92 41.62 -34.67
C PRO A 106 0.57 41.91 -34.00
N GLU A 107 -0.52 41.83 -34.76
CA GLU A 107 -1.89 42.11 -34.32
C GLU A 107 -2.39 41.16 -33.22
N ASN A 108 -1.85 39.93 -33.14
CA ASN A 108 -2.25 38.92 -32.15
C ASN A 108 -1.24 38.79 -31.00
N LYS A 109 -0.09 39.47 -31.10
CA LYS A 109 1.08 39.20 -30.27
C LYS A 109 0.84 39.50 -28.80
N GLU A 110 0.12 40.57 -28.48
CA GLU A 110 -0.16 40.96 -27.09
C GLU A 110 -1.11 39.97 -26.41
N ILE A 111 -2.17 39.52 -27.11
CA ILE A 111 -3.10 38.51 -26.58
C ILE A 111 -2.38 37.18 -26.31
N LEU A 112 -1.49 36.75 -27.22
CA LEU A 112 -0.74 35.51 -27.07
C LEU A 112 0.36 35.62 -26.01
N LYS A 113 0.97 36.80 -25.83
CA LYS A 113 1.90 37.09 -24.73
C LYS A 113 1.23 36.89 -23.37
N GLN A 114 0.01 37.41 -23.18
CA GLN A 114 -0.74 37.23 -21.94
C GLN A 114 -1.05 35.76 -21.66
N LYS A 115 -1.45 34.99 -22.68
CA LYS A 115 -1.67 33.53 -22.55
C LYS A 115 -0.39 32.80 -22.18
N TYR A 116 0.73 33.16 -22.80
CA TYR A 116 2.05 32.60 -22.48
C TYR A 116 2.44 32.89 -21.03
N GLU A 117 2.41 34.15 -20.58
CA GLU A 117 2.77 34.50 -19.20
C GLU A 117 1.86 33.81 -18.18
N LYS A 118 0.56 33.70 -18.46
CA LYS A 118 -0.36 32.91 -17.62
C LYS A 118 0.09 31.45 -17.53
N SER A 119 0.30 30.78 -18.67
CA SER A 119 0.69 29.36 -18.68
C SER A 119 2.06 29.10 -18.04
N LYS A 120 2.96 30.08 -18.09
CA LYS A 120 4.26 30.05 -17.41
C LYS A 120 4.06 30.09 -15.89
N ASN A 121 3.22 30.99 -15.38
CA ASN A 121 2.87 31.03 -13.95
C ASN A 121 2.18 29.73 -13.51
N ASP A 122 1.20 29.24 -14.29
CA ASP A 122 0.53 27.97 -14.02
C ASP A 122 1.52 26.79 -13.94
N CYS A 123 2.58 26.82 -14.75
CA CYS A 123 3.66 25.83 -14.70
C CYS A 123 4.51 25.95 -13.43
N PHE A 124 4.84 27.17 -12.99
CA PHE A 124 5.55 27.39 -11.73
C PHE A 124 4.74 26.91 -10.53
N ASP A 125 3.45 27.27 -10.47
CA ASP A 125 2.55 26.87 -9.39
C ASP A 125 2.34 25.35 -9.35
N ALA A 126 2.27 24.69 -10.52
CA ALA A 126 2.16 23.24 -10.59
C ALA A 126 3.46 22.54 -10.13
N LYS A 127 4.62 23.10 -10.47
CA LYS A 127 5.92 22.60 -10.00
C LYS A 127 6.08 22.74 -8.49
N GLU A 128 5.67 23.88 -7.93
CA GLU A 128 5.70 24.09 -6.48
C GLU A 128 4.81 23.09 -5.76
N ARG A 129 3.57 22.89 -6.24
CA ARG A 129 2.66 21.88 -5.71
C ARG A 129 3.25 20.47 -5.77
N GLN A 130 3.85 20.08 -6.90
CA GLN A 130 4.54 18.80 -7.02
C GLN A 130 5.67 18.66 -5.98
N GLN A 131 6.45 19.71 -5.72
CA GLN A 131 7.49 19.65 -4.70
C GLN A 131 6.91 19.46 -3.30
N GLN A 132 5.80 20.11 -2.98
CA GLN A 132 5.12 19.97 -1.69
C GLN A 132 4.56 18.56 -1.50
N THR A 133 3.90 17.99 -2.52
CA THR A 133 3.36 16.61 -2.46
C THR A 133 4.48 15.59 -2.38
N GLN A 134 5.57 15.78 -3.11
CA GLN A 134 6.73 14.90 -3.05
C GLN A 134 7.36 14.88 -1.65
N GLN A 135 7.44 16.03 -0.98
CA GLN A 135 7.90 16.11 0.41
C GLN A 135 6.95 15.38 1.36
N ALA A 136 5.63 15.53 1.20
CA ALA A 136 4.64 14.81 2.00
C ALA A 136 4.72 13.29 1.79
N HIS A 137 4.84 12.85 0.54
CA HIS A 137 5.04 11.45 0.17
C HIS A 137 6.33 10.88 0.80
N ASN A 138 7.44 11.59 0.73
CA ASN A 138 8.70 11.16 1.36
C ASN A 138 8.58 11.03 2.89
N LYS A 139 7.90 11.97 3.55
CA LYS A 139 7.63 11.91 4.99
C LYS A 139 6.76 10.70 5.34
N ALA A 140 5.67 10.48 4.61
CA ALA A 140 4.78 9.35 4.85
C ALA A 140 5.48 7.99 4.60
N SER A 141 6.32 7.92 3.55
CA SER A 141 7.14 6.74 3.25
C SER A 141 8.08 6.39 4.42
N LYS A 142 8.77 7.39 4.99
CA LYS A 142 9.63 7.18 6.17
C LYS A 142 8.85 6.62 7.36
N ILE A 143 7.69 7.18 7.67
CA ILE A 143 6.83 6.71 8.76
C ILE A 143 6.34 5.28 8.50
N CYS A 144 5.97 4.95 7.27
CA CYS A 144 5.58 3.59 6.88
C CYS A 144 6.74 2.58 7.05
N ILE A 145 7.95 2.96 6.69
CA ILE A 145 9.16 2.14 6.87
C ILE A 145 9.47 1.93 8.36
N GLU A 146 9.34 2.98 9.17
CA GLU A 146 9.57 2.89 10.62
C GLU A 146 8.51 2.03 11.31
N SER A 147 7.24 2.16 10.93
CA SER A 147 6.15 1.37 11.51
C SER A 147 6.27 -0.11 11.18
N VAL A 148 6.66 -0.49 9.96
CA VAL A 148 6.89 -1.91 9.62
C VAL A 148 8.08 -2.49 10.38
N ARG A 149 9.15 -1.71 10.58
CA ARG A 149 10.29 -2.12 11.42
C ARG A 149 9.86 -2.34 12.86
N ASN A 150 9.07 -1.43 13.41
CA ASN A 150 8.54 -1.56 14.77
C ASN A 150 7.65 -2.81 14.90
N TYR A 151 6.72 -3.01 13.97
CA TYR A 151 5.86 -4.20 13.95
C TYR A 151 6.67 -5.50 13.90
N LYS A 152 7.71 -5.58 13.05
CA LYS A 152 8.61 -6.75 12.99
C LYS A 152 9.34 -6.99 14.32
N LYS A 153 9.84 -5.94 14.97
CA LYS A 153 10.51 -6.05 16.28
C LYS A 153 9.56 -6.56 17.36
N VAL A 154 8.36 -5.99 17.44
CA VAL A 154 7.34 -6.41 18.40
C VAL A 154 6.89 -7.84 18.13
N LEU A 155 6.70 -8.21 16.85
CA LEU A 155 6.36 -9.58 16.48
C LEU A 155 7.45 -10.58 16.91
N ALA A 156 8.73 -10.24 16.69
CA ALA A 156 9.85 -11.08 17.10
C ALA A 156 9.92 -11.26 18.64
N LYS A 157 9.63 -10.20 19.41
CA LYS A 157 9.57 -10.26 20.87
C LYS A 157 8.50 -11.23 21.39
N HIS A 158 7.41 -11.41 20.64
CA HIS A 158 6.25 -12.22 21.02
C HIS A 158 6.15 -13.56 20.26
N ILE A 159 7.21 -13.95 19.54
CA ILE A 159 7.14 -15.09 18.62
C ILE A 159 6.81 -16.40 19.34
N GLU A 160 7.41 -16.67 20.50
CA GLU A 160 7.17 -17.89 21.26
C GLU A 160 5.71 -18.00 21.74
N THR A 161 5.11 -16.88 22.15
CA THR A 161 3.69 -16.82 22.54
C THR A 161 2.77 -17.08 21.35
N ILE A 162 3.09 -16.48 20.20
CA ILE A 162 2.32 -16.65 18.96
C ILE A 162 2.44 -18.09 18.46
N GLU A 163 3.62 -18.70 18.50
CA GLU A 163 3.84 -20.10 18.12
C GLU A 163 3.16 -21.08 19.08
N ALA A 164 3.17 -20.80 20.39
CA ALA A 164 2.44 -21.60 21.36
C ALA A 164 0.93 -21.54 21.10
N LEU A 165 0.41 -20.38 20.68
CA LEU A 165 -0.98 -20.25 20.28
C LEU A 165 -1.27 -20.99 18.97
N HIS A 166 -0.39 -20.86 17.98
CA HIS A 166 -0.48 -21.55 16.70
C HIS A 166 -0.54 -23.08 16.88
N ARG A 167 0.33 -23.66 17.72
CA ARG A 167 0.30 -25.10 18.04
C ARG A 167 -1.03 -25.55 18.66
N LYS A 168 -1.68 -24.71 19.45
CA LYS A 168 -3.01 -25.00 20.03
C LYS A 168 -4.12 -24.93 18.99
N GLU A 169 -4.08 -23.94 18.10
CA GLU A 169 -5.13 -23.70 17.10
C GLU A 169 -4.94 -24.47 15.79
N CYS A 170 -3.73 -24.98 15.54
CA CYS A 170 -3.36 -25.71 14.34
C CYS A 170 -2.42 -26.89 14.68
N PRO A 171 -2.89 -27.89 15.44
CA PRO A 171 -2.05 -29.01 15.90
C PRO A 171 -1.47 -29.87 14.77
N GLU A 172 -2.18 -29.97 13.65
CA GLU A 172 -1.76 -30.72 12.45
C GLU A 172 -1.10 -29.82 11.39
N CYS A 173 -0.56 -28.67 11.80
CA CYS A 173 0.06 -27.76 10.86
C CYS A 173 1.32 -28.37 10.23
N PRO A 174 1.44 -28.43 8.89
CA PRO A 174 2.65 -28.92 8.22
C PRO A 174 3.75 -27.84 8.11
N TRP A 175 3.59 -26.67 8.75
CA TRP A 175 4.57 -25.58 8.71
C TRP A 175 5.90 -26.00 9.35
N ASN A 176 6.98 -25.97 8.57
CA ASN A 176 8.30 -26.39 9.00
C ASN A 176 9.25 -25.24 9.38
N GLY A 177 8.73 -24.02 9.57
CA GLY A 177 9.54 -22.82 9.78
C GLY A 177 9.90 -22.06 8.50
N ARG A 178 9.71 -22.65 7.31
CA ARG A 178 10.00 -22.03 6.01
C ARG A 178 8.80 -21.97 5.08
N ALA A 179 8.09 -23.08 4.93
CA ALA A 179 6.92 -23.20 4.05
C ALA A 179 5.91 -24.18 4.67
N ILE A 180 4.64 -24.02 4.31
CA ILE A 180 3.58 -25.00 4.61
C ILE A 180 3.75 -26.24 3.72
N PHE A 181 4.21 -26.02 2.49
CA PHE A 181 4.45 -27.05 1.49
C PHE A 181 5.95 -27.04 1.17
N SER A 182 6.69 -27.96 1.79
CA SER A 182 8.13 -28.09 1.56
C SER A 182 8.51 -29.25 0.64
N GLU A 183 7.49 -29.95 0.13
CA GLU A 183 7.65 -31.02 -0.85
C GLU A 183 6.90 -30.60 -2.11
N VAL A 184 7.66 -30.19 -3.14
CA VAL A 184 7.58 -30.44 -4.61
C VAL A 184 8.57 -29.41 -5.20
N VAL A 185 9.82 -29.69 -5.59
CA VAL A 185 10.48 -30.84 -6.23
C VAL A 185 11.83 -31.10 -5.56
#